data_AF-A0A812J3T1-F1
#
_entry.id   AF-A0A812J3T1-F1
#
_cell.length_a   1.000
_cell.length_b   1.000
_cell.length_c   1.000
_cell.angle_alpha   90.00
_cell.angle_beta   90.00
_cell.angle_gamma   90.00
#
_symmetry.space_group_name_H-M   'P 1'
#
loop_
_entity.id
_entity.type
_entity.pdbx_description
1 polymer ?
#
loop_
_entity_poly.entity_id
_entity_poly.type
_entity_poly.pdbx_seq_one_letter_code
_entity_poly.pdbx_strand_id
1 'polypeptide(L)'
;MGASGSIVDVTPLQRMARDDLGLQALSQVPAFYTVLVEVYVRHHPWGGSDKSSNGHRYDSIPFANGMIGAGMSCQLVHYVHEQHDKFFEVCPQ
;
A
#
# COMPACT_ATOMS: atom_id res chain seq x y z
N MET A 1 -15.03 -22.05 5.26
CA MET A 1 -13.67 -21.80 5.79
C MET A 1 -13.11 -20.65 4.96
N GLY A 2 -13.17 -19.42 5.48
CA GLY A 2 -12.66 -18.25 4.76
C GLY A 2 -11.14 -18.31 4.70
N ALA A 3 -10.54 -17.86 3.60
CA ALA A 3 -9.09 -17.80 3.45
C ALA A 3 -8.48 -17.07 4.67
N SER A 4 -7.49 -17.69 5.32
CA SER A 4 -6.67 -16.99 6.31
C SER A 4 -5.89 -15.92 5.56
N GLY A 5 -6.26 -14.65 5.71
CA GLY A 5 -5.44 -13.55 5.20
C GLY A 5 -4.08 -13.53 5.87
N SER A 6 -3.07 -13.07 5.14
CA SER A 6 -1.74 -12.79 5.68
C SER A 6 -1.19 -11.53 5.05
N ILE A 7 -0.13 -10.99 5.64
CA ILE A 7 0.66 -9.94 5.00
C ILE A 7 1.23 -10.50 3.68
N VAL A 8 1.08 -9.74 2.60
CA VAL A 8 1.61 -10.07 1.27
C VAL A 8 3.09 -9.68 1.22
N ASP A 9 3.94 -10.55 0.68
CA ASP A 9 5.33 -10.20 0.39
C ASP A 9 5.39 -9.31 -0.85
N VAL A 10 5.50 -8.01 -0.61
CA VAL A 10 5.53 -6.98 -1.65
C VAL A 10 6.95 -6.58 -2.05
N THR A 11 7.98 -7.25 -1.52
CA THR A 11 9.38 -6.99 -1.91
C THR A 11 9.68 -7.13 -3.40
N PRO A 12 8.96 -7.95 -4.20
CA PRO A 12 9.16 -8.00 -5.66
C PRO A 12 8.59 -6.78 -6.41
N LEU A 13 7.79 -5.94 -5.76
CA LEU A 13 7.17 -4.75 -6.36
C LEU A 13 8.02 -3.52 -6.11
N GLN A 14 8.01 -2.57 -7.06
CA GLN A 14 8.75 -1.33 -6.91
C GLN A 14 8.04 -0.41 -5.93
N ARG A 15 8.69 -0.15 -4.79
CA ARG A 15 8.26 0.91 -3.87
C ARG A 15 8.63 2.28 -4.44
N MET A 16 7.64 3.16 -4.54
CA MET A 16 7.84 4.53 -5.05
C MET A 16 8.00 5.55 -3.94
N ALA A 17 7.49 5.25 -2.74
CA ALA A 17 7.60 6.14 -1.61
C ALA A 17 8.95 6.06 -0.90
N ARG A 18 9.43 7.20 -0.40
CA ARG A 18 10.73 7.30 0.29
C ARG A 18 10.65 6.92 1.77
N ASP A 19 9.53 7.20 2.40
CA ASP A 19 9.25 6.96 3.81
C ASP A 19 7.74 6.85 4.03
N ASP A 20 7.35 6.27 5.17
CA ASP A 20 5.96 6.21 5.63
C ASP A 20 5.78 7.11 6.87
N LEU A 21 6.25 8.37 6.80
CA LEU A 21 6.22 9.26 7.96
C LEU A 21 4.80 9.37 8.56
N GLY A 22 4.68 8.99 9.84
CA GLY A 22 3.42 9.03 10.58
C GLY A 22 2.54 7.77 10.44
N LEU A 23 2.97 6.75 9.69
CA LEU A 23 2.30 5.46 9.64
C LEU A 23 2.46 4.72 10.98
N GLN A 24 1.35 4.21 11.50
CA GLN A 24 1.34 3.40 12.71
C GLN A 24 1.85 1.98 12.45
N ALA A 25 2.36 1.32 13.50
CA ALA A 25 2.69 -0.10 13.42
C ALA A 25 1.42 -0.92 13.14
N LEU A 26 1.57 -1.97 12.34
CA LEU A 26 0.48 -2.90 12.08
C LEU A 26 0.02 -3.57 13.38
N SER A 27 -1.29 -3.85 13.48
CA SER A 27 -1.83 -4.69 14.55
C SER A 27 -1.16 -6.07 14.52
N GLN A 28 -0.80 -6.59 15.70
CA GLN A 28 -0.17 -7.91 15.83
C GLN A 28 -1.13 -9.05 15.46
N VAL A 29 -2.44 -8.82 15.61
CA VAL A 29 -3.49 -9.80 15.31
C VAL A 29 -4.65 -9.07 14.62
N PRO A 30 -4.53 -8.75 13.33
CA PRO A 30 -5.54 -7.99 12.61
C PRO A 30 -6.79 -8.83 12.34
N ALA A 31 -7.97 -8.23 12.48
CA ALA A 31 -9.24 -8.89 12.16
C ALA A 31 -9.42 -9.10 10.65
N PHE A 32 -8.86 -8.18 9.85
CA PHE A 32 -8.87 -8.22 8.39
C PHE A 32 -7.51 -7.78 7.85
N TYR A 33 -7.11 -8.38 6.74
CA TYR A 33 -5.88 -8.06 6.03
C TYR A 33 -6.22 -7.21 4.81
N THR A 34 -5.73 -5.96 4.79
CA THR A 34 -5.99 -5.04 3.68
C THR A 34 -4.72 -4.48 3.09
N VAL A 35 -4.83 -4.08 1.83
CA VAL A 35 -3.81 -3.38 1.07
C VAL A 35 -4.44 -2.10 0.53
N LEU A 36 -3.77 -0.96 0.74
CA LEU A 36 -4.07 0.28 0.04
C LEU A 36 -3.15 0.38 -1.18
N VAL A 37 -3.75 0.30 -2.37
CA VAL A 37 -3.02 0.37 -3.64
C VAL A 37 -2.95 1.82 -4.11
N GLU A 38 -1.74 2.30 -4.31
CA GLU A 38 -1.44 3.66 -4.78
C GLU A 38 -0.96 3.61 -6.23
N VAL A 39 -1.79 4.05 -7.17
CA VAL A 39 -1.39 4.13 -8.59
C VAL A 39 -0.32 5.21 -8.77
N TYR A 40 0.82 4.85 -9.36
CA TYR A 40 1.94 5.76 -9.57
C TYR A 40 2.28 5.91 -11.06
N VAL A 41 2.18 7.14 -11.57
CA VAL A 41 2.49 7.47 -12.98
C VAL A 41 3.89 8.07 -13.07
N ARG A 42 4.88 7.28 -13.53
CA ARG A 42 6.31 7.65 -13.49
C ARG A 42 6.66 8.98 -14.17
N HIS A 43 5.92 9.35 -15.23
CA HIS A 43 6.16 10.57 -15.99
C HIS A 43 5.52 11.82 -15.38
N HIS A 44 4.69 11.65 -14.35
CA HIS A 44 4.11 12.76 -13.61
C HIS A 44 5.02 13.11 -12.42
N PRO A 45 5.22 14.41 -12.11
CA PRO A 45 5.88 14.81 -10.86
C PRO A 45 5.29 14.05 -9.67
N TRP A 46 6.19 13.40 -8.91
CA TRP A 46 5.90 12.58 -7.73
C TRP A 46 4.91 11.42 -7.94
N GLY A 47 4.60 11.05 -9.18
CA GLY A 47 3.69 9.95 -9.50
C GLY A 47 2.22 10.34 -9.69
N GLY A 48 1.88 11.63 -9.54
CA GLY A 48 0.52 12.14 -9.69
C GLY A 48 0.30 13.47 -8.98
N SER A 49 -0.72 14.24 -9.39
CA SER A 49 -1.09 15.51 -8.76
C SER A 49 -1.65 15.36 -7.35
N ASP A 50 -2.06 14.14 -6.99
CA ASP A 50 -2.59 13.73 -5.70
C ASP A 50 -1.51 13.34 -4.68
N LYS A 51 -0.22 13.46 -5.05
CA LYS A 51 0.90 12.90 -4.28
C LYS A 51 1.81 13.97 -3.69
N SER A 52 2.32 13.65 -2.51
CA SER A 52 3.38 14.38 -1.82
C SER A 52 4.75 14.07 -2.42
N SER A 53 5.74 14.89 -2.10
CA SER A 53 7.13 14.72 -2.56
C SER A 53 7.78 13.41 -2.12
N ASN A 54 7.23 12.73 -1.10
CA ASN A 54 7.66 11.42 -0.66
C ASN A 54 7.04 10.26 -1.45
N GLY A 55 6.14 10.51 -2.41
CA GLY A 55 5.56 9.50 -3.31
C GLY A 55 4.25 8.86 -2.85
N HIS A 56 3.76 9.18 -1.66
CA HIS A 56 2.42 8.80 -1.21
C HIS A 56 1.37 9.80 -1.66
N ARG A 57 0.13 9.33 -1.83
CA ARG A 57 -1.05 10.20 -1.91
C ARG A 57 -1.24 10.95 -0.58
N TYR A 58 -1.82 12.16 -0.63
CA TYR A 58 -1.96 13.04 0.56
C TYR A 58 -2.65 12.40 1.76
N ASP A 59 -3.51 11.43 1.53
CA ASP A 59 -4.36 10.78 2.52
C ASP A 59 -4.03 9.29 2.75
N SER A 60 -3.02 8.72 2.10
CA SER A 60 -2.66 7.30 2.27
C SER A 60 -2.32 6.97 3.72
N ILE A 61 -1.53 7.82 4.37
CA ILE A 61 -1.13 7.64 5.78
C ILE A 61 -2.34 7.73 6.74
N PRO A 62 -3.17 8.80 6.72
CA PRO A 62 -4.34 8.84 7.60
C PRO A 62 -5.36 7.75 7.29
N PHE A 63 -5.51 7.32 6.03
CA PHE A 63 -6.39 6.21 5.67
C PHE A 63 -5.91 4.88 6.25
N ALA A 64 -4.62 4.57 6.09
CA ALA A 64 -4.01 3.37 6.65
C ALA A 64 -4.09 3.37 8.19
N ASN A 65 -3.80 4.51 8.84
CA ASN A 65 -3.94 4.65 10.28
C ASN A 65 -5.38 4.47 10.75
N GLY A 66 -6.37 4.91 9.98
CA GLY A 66 -7.79 4.65 10.26
C GLY A 66 -8.12 3.16 10.28
N MET A 67 -7.62 2.39 9.29
CA MET A 67 -7.81 0.94 9.24
C MET A 67 -7.05 0.22 10.37
N ILE A 68 -5.81 0.64 10.64
CA ILE A 68 -5.00 0.09 11.75
C ILE A 68 -5.68 0.35 13.09
N GLY A 69 -6.17 1.57 13.33
CA GLY A 69 -6.91 1.94 14.53
C GLY A 69 -8.22 1.17 14.71
N ALA A 70 -8.82 0.70 13.61
CA ALA A 70 -9.99 -0.17 13.61
C ALA A 70 -9.67 -1.66 13.80
N GLY A 71 -8.41 -2.03 14.05
CA GLY A 71 -7.98 -3.41 14.29
C GLY A 71 -7.71 -4.22 13.01
N MET A 72 -7.55 -3.56 11.87
CA MET A 72 -7.18 -4.19 10.59
C MET A 72 -5.66 -4.06 10.35
N SER A 73 -5.09 -4.81 9.41
CA SER A 73 -3.79 -4.46 8.83
C SER A 73 -4.02 -3.63 7.57
N CYS A 74 -3.09 -2.72 7.25
CA CYS A 74 -3.10 -1.97 6.00
C CYS A 74 -1.67 -1.87 5.45
N GLN A 75 -1.36 -2.64 4.41
CA GLN A 75 -0.10 -2.49 3.66
C GLN A 75 -0.25 -1.40 2.60
N LEU A 76 0.75 -0.53 2.47
CA LEU A 76 0.83 0.43 1.38
C LEU A 76 1.60 -0.19 0.21
N VAL A 77 1.00 -0.23 -0.98
CA VAL A 77 1.61 -0.82 -2.18
C VAL A 77 1.45 0.12 -3.36
N HIS A 78 2.54 0.37 -4.09
CA HIS A 78 2.49 1.14 -5.33
C HIS A 78 2.14 0.24 -6.51
N TYR A 79 1.08 0.57 -7.23
CA TYR A 79 0.84 0.02 -8.55
C TYR A 79 1.56 0.87 -9.59
N VAL A 80 2.47 0.23 -10.34
CA VAL A 80 3.26 0.85 -11.39
C VAL A 80 2.99 0.10 -12.68
N HIS A 81 2.58 0.81 -13.74
CA HIS A 81 2.06 0.19 -14.97
C HIS A 81 3.03 -0.80 -15.61
N GLU A 82 4.32 -0.52 -15.60
CA GLU A 82 5.38 -1.38 -16.14
C GLU A 82 5.55 -2.70 -15.37
N GLN A 83 4.96 -2.81 -14.19
CA GLN A 83 4.94 -4.02 -13.37
C GLN A 83 3.54 -4.66 -13.31
N HIS A 84 2.64 -4.38 -14.27
CA HIS A 84 1.25 -4.86 -14.26
C HIS A 84 1.14 -6.37 -13.97
N ASP A 85 1.78 -7.21 -14.79
CA ASP A 85 1.71 -8.67 -14.63
C ASP A 85 2.31 -9.11 -13.29
N LYS A 86 3.43 -8.50 -12.88
CA LYS A 86 4.09 -8.81 -11.61
C LYS A 86 3.24 -8.42 -10.41
N PHE A 87 2.50 -7.33 -10.50
CA PHE A 87 1.58 -6.89 -9.45
C PHE A 87 0.49 -7.93 -9.22
N PHE A 88 -0.14 -8.45 -10.27
CA PHE A 88 -1.19 -9.46 -10.13
C PHE A 88 -0.65 -10.85 -9.77
N GLU A 89 0.62 -11.14 -10.06
CA GLU A 89 1.31 -12.32 -9.51
C GLU A 89 1.49 -12.22 -7.98
N VAL A 90 1.89 -11.05 -7.48
CA VAL A 90 2.15 -10.80 -6.05
C VAL A 90 0.86 -10.59 -5.25
N CYS A 91 -0.12 -9.90 -5.82
CA CYS A 91 -1.40 -9.54 -5.22
C CYS A 91 -2.56 -10.23 -5.95
N PRO A 92 -2.73 -11.56 -5.81
CA PRO A 92 -3.83 -12.28 -6.44
C PRO A 92 -5.19 -11.86 -5.85
N GLN A 93 -6.23 -11.92 -6.68
CA GLN A 93 -7.62 -11.63 -6.28
C GLN A 93 -8.22 -12.71 -5.37
#